data_AF-S6AYE0-F1
#
_entry.id   AF-S6AYE0-F1
#
_cell.length_a   1.000
_cell.length_b   1.000
_cell.length_c   1.000
_cell.angle_alpha   90.00
_cell.angle_beta   90.00
_cell.angle_gamma   90.00
#
_symmetry.space_group_name_H-M   'P 1'
#
loop_
_entity.id
_entity.type
_entity.pdbx_description
1 polymer ?
#
loop_
_entity_poly.entity_id
_entity_poly.type
_entity_poly.pdbx_seq_one_letter_code
_entity_poly.pdbx_strand_id
1 'polypeptide(L)'
;MKIVDIAQRTPEWHAWRREGMSATSCAVVMGENPDKTPLELWKELVGIVEPADLSVIPQVRRGVKFEPLALQAFEDKYGKMALPFCAESTAYPFIRASFDGVLDDKSPVEIKNLSETNHLEVLQLREHSKAFKLYRWQVMHQMIVSGARRGYLWFWSPKHEPCCLIVDWDDLLVRRIIQAEEIFWGLVMRGVPPEADPKRDVIPLDRLDLAAWRPLANARRAKESKIAELKAQLKVLTKEAKDLEAEILPLLGEFRRADALGVKVTSYEVAGTVDWKGVAQELEAVIPPDVIARHQTGSSMATRVSVDASYDESKAKPEPLPRIRQKVDTINETVEEPSQFFGTFWF
;
A
#
# COMPACT_ATOMS: atom_id res chain seq x y z
N MET A 1 8.69 24.42 18.40
CA MET A 1 7.48 24.01 17.66
C MET A 1 6.42 25.08 17.82
N LYS A 2 5.64 25.31 16.77
CA LYS A 2 4.46 26.19 16.78
C LYS A 2 3.22 25.31 16.83
N ILE A 3 2.48 25.34 17.94
CA ILE A 3 1.23 24.59 18.08
C ILE A 3 0.17 25.21 17.16
N VAL A 4 -0.59 24.36 16.50
CA VAL A 4 -1.67 24.73 15.59
C VAL A 4 -2.97 24.20 16.18
N ASP A 5 -3.90 25.11 16.47
CA ASP A 5 -5.22 24.79 17.04
C ASP A 5 -6.16 24.29 15.95
N ILE A 6 -5.98 23.02 15.57
CA ILE A 6 -6.81 22.30 14.59
C ILE A 6 -7.12 20.91 15.15
N ALA A 7 -8.40 20.59 15.20
CA ALA A 7 -8.86 19.25 15.56
C ALA A 7 -8.43 18.23 14.49
N GLN A 8 -7.81 17.14 14.91
CA GLN A 8 -7.39 16.09 13.97
C GLN A 8 -8.61 15.41 13.32
N ARG A 9 -8.42 14.91 12.09
CA ARG A 9 -9.44 14.17 11.30
C ARG A 9 -10.58 15.02 10.75
N THR A 10 -10.50 16.35 10.85
CA THR A 10 -11.44 17.25 10.19
C THR A 10 -10.99 17.62 8.76
N PRO A 11 -11.87 18.12 7.89
CA PRO A 11 -11.47 18.62 6.58
C PRO A 11 -10.38 19.70 6.63
N GLU A 12 -10.42 20.58 7.63
CA GLU A 12 -9.42 21.63 7.86
C GLU A 12 -8.05 21.02 8.19
N TRP A 13 -8.02 19.94 8.98
CA TRP A 13 -6.81 19.18 9.26
C TRP A 13 -6.22 18.54 8.00
N HIS A 14 -7.06 17.95 7.14
CA HIS A 14 -6.61 17.40 5.86
C HIS A 14 -6.07 18.50 4.93
N ALA A 15 -6.72 19.66 4.89
CA ALA A 15 -6.24 20.82 4.13
C ALA A 15 -4.89 21.31 4.67
N TRP A 16 -4.76 21.50 5.97
CA TRP A 16 -3.50 21.89 6.63
C TRP A 16 -2.38 20.88 6.36
N ARG A 17 -2.65 19.58 6.43
CA ARG A 17 -1.66 18.53 6.12
C ARG A 17 -1.14 18.59 4.70
N ARG A 18 -1.98 18.97 3.73
CA ARG A 18 -1.56 19.12 2.32
C ARG A 18 -0.63 20.31 2.10
N GLU A 19 -0.52 21.23 3.05
CA GLU A 19 0.32 22.43 2.92
C GLU A 19 1.76 22.23 3.43
N GLY A 20 2.17 20.99 3.71
CA GLY A 20 3.55 20.64 4.06
C GLY A 20 3.83 19.14 4.14
N MET A 21 5.02 18.80 4.60
CA MET A 21 5.47 17.43 4.84
C MET A 21 4.95 16.93 6.18
N SER A 22 4.18 15.85 6.15
CA SER A 22 3.62 15.21 7.35
C SER A 22 4.52 14.09 7.87
N ALA A 23 4.44 13.79 9.17
CA ALA A 23 5.21 12.70 9.77
C ALA A 23 5.06 11.33 9.08
N THR A 24 3.86 10.99 8.61
CA THR A 24 3.58 9.75 7.88
C THR A 24 4.24 9.71 6.49
N SER A 25 4.61 10.86 5.95
CA SER A 25 5.28 10.97 4.64
C SER A 25 6.78 10.70 4.72
N CYS A 26 7.39 10.78 5.90
CA CYS A 26 8.84 10.65 6.07
C CYS A 26 9.37 9.32 5.52
N ALA A 27 8.76 8.18 5.89
CA ALA A 27 9.17 6.87 5.39
C ALA A 27 9.08 6.77 3.85
N VAL A 28 8.11 7.45 3.23
CA VAL A 28 7.94 7.45 1.77
C VAL A 28 9.07 8.22 1.10
N VAL A 29 9.35 9.44 1.57
CA VAL A 29 10.43 10.27 1.04
C VAL A 29 11.80 9.61 1.23
N MET A 30 11.98 8.89 2.34
CA MET A 30 13.20 8.12 2.60
C MET A 30 13.29 6.80 1.79
N GLY A 31 12.27 6.43 1.02
CA GLY A 31 12.25 5.20 0.20
C GLY A 31 12.00 3.92 0.99
N GLU A 32 11.52 4.03 2.23
CA GLU A 32 11.40 2.94 3.20
C GLU A 32 9.95 2.45 3.37
N ASN A 33 8.99 3.12 2.73
CA ASN A 33 7.60 2.71 2.74
C ASN A 33 7.35 1.63 1.65
N PRO A 34 6.88 0.42 2.02
CA PRO A 34 6.66 -0.67 1.05
C PRO A 34 5.41 -0.47 0.18
N ASP A 35 4.45 0.34 0.62
CA ASP A 35 3.13 0.46 0.02
C ASP A 35 2.97 1.73 -0.82
N LYS A 36 3.83 2.73 -0.62
CA LYS A 36 3.76 4.02 -1.32
C LYS A 36 5.12 4.49 -1.82
N THR A 37 5.20 4.94 -3.07
CA THR A 37 6.41 5.53 -3.67
C THR A 37 6.45 7.06 -3.49
N PRO A 38 7.63 7.70 -3.62
CA PRO A 38 7.72 9.16 -3.67
C PRO A 38 6.87 9.80 -4.78
N LEU A 39 6.76 9.15 -5.95
CA LEU A 39 5.95 9.64 -7.07
C LEU A 39 4.45 9.64 -6.73
N GLU A 40 3.96 8.58 -6.10
CA GLU A 40 2.57 8.50 -5.63
C GLU A 40 2.27 9.58 -4.57
N LEU A 41 3.16 9.76 -3.59
CA LEU A 41 3.02 10.84 -2.61
C LEU A 41 3.04 12.22 -3.26
N TRP A 42 3.90 12.44 -4.26
CA TRP A 42 3.94 13.70 -4.98
C TRP A 42 2.60 13.96 -5.69
N LYS A 43 2.07 12.96 -6.42
CA LYS A 43 0.76 13.05 -7.09
C LYS A 43 -0.37 13.42 -6.13
N GLU A 44 -0.37 12.89 -4.90
CA GLU A 44 -1.32 13.27 -3.85
C GLU A 44 -1.17 14.74 -3.43
N LEU A 45 0.07 15.19 -3.17
CA LEU A 45 0.34 16.55 -2.67
C LEU A 45 0.12 17.65 -3.72
N VAL A 46 0.26 17.32 -5.01
CA VAL A 46 -0.06 18.23 -6.12
C VAL A 46 -1.51 18.08 -6.63
N GLY A 47 -2.31 17.18 -6.05
CA GLY A 47 -3.74 17.04 -6.34
C GLY A 47 -4.07 16.33 -7.65
N ILE A 48 -3.16 15.53 -8.20
CA ILE A 48 -3.40 14.68 -9.38
C ILE A 48 -4.24 13.45 -8.99
N VAL A 49 -3.95 12.89 -7.82
CA VAL A 49 -4.64 11.72 -7.27
C VAL A 49 -5.17 12.08 -5.89
N GLU A 50 -6.44 11.77 -5.62
CA GLU A 50 -6.96 11.86 -4.27
C GLU A 50 -6.39 10.71 -3.42
N PRO A 51 -5.91 10.98 -2.20
CA PRO A 51 -5.48 9.92 -1.29
C PRO A 51 -6.59 8.88 -1.11
N ALA A 52 -6.22 7.61 -1.01
CA ALA A 52 -7.19 6.55 -0.78
C ALA A 52 -8.00 6.82 0.50
N ASP A 53 -9.33 6.70 0.42
CA ASP A 53 -10.18 6.80 1.60
C ASP A 53 -9.99 5.54 2.46
N LEU A 54 -9.12 5.63 3.45
CA LEU A 54 -8.82 4.53 4.36
C LEU A 54 -9.94 4.30 5.39
N SER A 55 -10.93 5.20 5.50
CA SER A 55 -12.02 5.06 6.47
C SER A 55 -12.95 3.88 6.16
N VAL A 56 -12.98 3.42 4.90
CA VAL A 56 -13.74 2.22 4.51
C VAL A 56 -13.17 0.96 5.16
N ILE A 57 -11.88 0.97 5.49
CA ILE A 57 -11.15 -0.18 6.06
C ILE A 57 -11.54 -0.36 7.54
N PRO A 58 -12.16 -1.49 7.95
CA PRO A 58 -12.58 -1.70 9.33
C PRO A 58 -11.46 -1.59 10.36
N GLN A 59 -10.25 -2.00 10.01
CA GLN A 59 -9.06 -1.95 10.85
C GLN A 59 -8.65 -0.51 11.16
N VAL A 60 -8.72 0.39 10.18
CA VAL A 60 -8.41 1.81 10.34
C VAL A 60 -9.44 2.49 11.25
N ARG A 61 -10.74 2.22 11.04
CA ARG A 61 -11.81 2.72 11.94
C ARG A 61 -11.64 2.25 13.38
N ARG A 62 -11.26 0.98 13.57
CA ARG A 62 -10.96 0.44 14.90
C ARG A 62 -9.75 1.14 15.51
N GLY A 63 -8.68 1.33 14.75
CA GLY A 63 -7.48 2.05 15.19
C GLY A 63 -7.83 3.42 15.75
N VAL A 64 -8.56 4.23 14.97
CA VAL A 64 -9.05 5.56 15.38
C VAL A 64 -9.90 5.50 16.64
N LYS A 65 -10.83 4.55 16.72
CA LYS A 65 -11.71 4.41 17.88
C LYS A 65 -10.94 4.06 19.16
N PHE A 66 -9.88 3.26 19.06
CA PHE A 66 -9.11 2.78 20.20
C PHE A 66 -7.94 3.70 20.60
N GLU A 67 -7.57 4.68 19.78
CA GLU A 67 -6.44 5.57 20.05
C GLU A 67 -6.54 6.29 21.41
N PRO A 68 -7.69 6.86 21.85
CA PRO A 68 -7.78 7.44 23.19
C PRO A 68 -7.57 6.44 24.32
N LEU A 69 -8.06 5.20 24.15
CA LEU A 69 -7.87 4.13 25.13
C LEU A 69 -6.41 3.64 25.17
N ALA A 70 -5.75 3.59 24.01
CA ALA A 70 -4.34 3.26 23.92
C ALA A 70 -3.46 4.34 24.56
N LEU A 71 -3.80 5.62 24.38
CA LEU A 71 -3.12 6.75 25.02
C LEU A 71 -3.29 6.68 26.53
N GLN A 72 -4.53 6.52 27.04
CA GLN A 72 -4.78 6.34 28.47
C GLN A 72 -3.98 5.18 29.05
N ALA A 73 -3.92 4.03 28.35
CA ALA A 73 -3.14 2.88 28.79
C ALA A 73 -1.63 3.16 28.84
N PHE A 74 -1.11 4.05 28.00
CA PHE A 74 0.27 4.53 28.11
C PHE A 74 0.44 5.39 29.37
N GLU A 75 -0.46 6.35 29.59
CA GLU A 75 -0.42 7.25 30.74
C GLU A 75 -0.48 6.49 32.07
N ASP A 76 -1.40 5.54 32.18
CA ASP A 76 -1.58 4.69 33.38
C ASP A 76 -0.33 3.85 33.67
N LYS A 77 0.32 3.32 32.61
CA LYS A 77 1.51 2.46 32.75
C LYS A 77 2.76 3.24 33.15
N TYR A 78 2.93 4.45 32.63
CA TYR A 78 4.15 5.24 32.81
C TYR A 78 4.01 6.41 33.77
N GLY A 79 2.80 6.69 34.26
CA GLY A 79 2.51 7.80 35.18
C GLY A 79 2.80 9.18 34.57
N LYS A 80 2.72 9.30 33.25
CA LYS A 80 2.98 10.54 32.50
C LYS A 80 1.78 10.92 31.66
N MET A 81 1.41 12.20 31.67
CA MET A 81 0.36 12.73 30.81
C MET A 81 0.90 13.02 29.40
N ALA A 82 0.12 12.69 28.38
CA ALA A 82 0.44 12.89 26.97
C ALA A 82 -0.73 13.58 26.26
N LEU A 83 -0.47 14.72 25.60
CA LEU A 83 -1.52 15.52 24.96
C LEU A 83 -1.47 15.41 23.43
N PRO A 84 -2.59 15.08 22.75
CA PRO A 84 -2.68 15.12 21.30
C PRO A 84 -2.82 16.57 20.79
N PHE A 85 -2.04 16.96 19.80
CA PHE A 85 -2.20 18.24 19.08
C PHE A 85 -1.48 18.24 17.74
N CYS A 86 -1.67 19.30 16.95
CA CYS A 86 -0.92 19.54 15.72
C CYS A 86 0.15 20.61 15.95
N ALA A 87 1.31 20.47 15.30
CA ALA A 87 2.33 21.51 15.33
C ALA A 87 3.16 21.57 14.04
N GLU A 88 3.79 22.72 13.82
CA GLU A 88 4.76 22.99 12.77
C GLU A 88 6.16 23.15 13.38
N SER A 89 7.19 22.72 12.65
CA SER A 89 8.57 23.03 13.05
C SER A 89 8.80 24.54 12.95
N THR A 90 9.43 25.11 13.98
CA THR A 90 9.77 26.53 13.98
C THR A 90 10.90 26.84 12.99
N ALA A 91 11.85 25.91 12.83
CA ALA A 91 12.98 26.06 11.91
C ALA A 91 12.60 25.75 10.46
N TYR A 92 11.68 24.80 10.25
CA TYR A 92 11.26 24.34 8.92
C TYR A 92 9.73 24.31 8.82
N PRO A 93 9.03 25.44 8.57
CA PRO A 93 7.56 25.52 8.65
C PRO A 93 6.79 24.58 7.70
N PHE A 94 7.44 24.07 6.66
CA PHE A 94 6.85 23.05 5.79
C PHE A 94 6.79 21.68 6.47
N ILE A 95 7.64 21.38 7.45
CA ILE A 95 7.63 20.15 8.25
C ILE A 95 6.60 20.30 9.38
N ARG A 96 5.62 19.39 9.42
CA ARG A 96 4.49 19.45 10.35
C ARG A 96 4.04 18.07 10.81
N ALA A 97 3.54 18.00 12.03
CA ALA A 97 3.11 16.75 12.62
C ALA A 97 1.76 16.87 13.31
N SER A 98 0.94 15.85 13.11
CA SER A 98 -0.16 15.50 14.01
C SER A 98 0.42 14.51 15.02
N PHE A 99 0.26 14.79 16.31
CA PHE A 99 0.75 13.93 17.39
C PHE A 99 -0.42 13.19 18.04
N ASP A 100 -0.26 11.89 18.27
CA ASP A 100 -1.21 11.11 19.07
C ASP A 100 -1.07 11.45 20.57
N GLY A 101 0.16 11.77 21.00
CA GLY A 101 0.45 12.30 22.32
C GLY A 101 1.82 12.98 22.36
N VAL A 102 1.95 14.01 23.20
CA VAL A 102 3.23 14.67 23.49
C VAL A 102 3.35 14.84 25.00
N LEU A 103 4.50 14.44 25.54
CA LEU A 103 4.83 14.58 26.95
C LEU A 103 5.27 16.01 27.31
N ASP A 104 5.42 16.28 28.60
CA ASP A 104 5.93 17.55 29.15
C ASP A 104 7.34 17.91 28.64
N ASP A 105 8.20 16.92 28.47
CA ASP A 105 9.54 17.04 27.89
C ASP A 105 9.56 17.15 26.35
N LYS A 106 8.38 17.28 25.73
CA LYS A 106 8.12 17.35 24.27
C LYS A 106 8.31 16.04 23.51
N SER A 107 8.61 14.93 24.20
CA SER A 107 8.75 13.62 23.55
C SER A 107 7.42 13.19 22.93
N PRO A 108 7.39 12.85 21.63
CA PRO A 108 6.19 12.31 21.01
C PRO A 108 5.94 10.87 21.46
N VAL A 109 4.66 10.53 21.60
CA VAL A 109 4.15 9.17 21.74
C VAL A 109 3.29 8.90 20.51
N GLU A 110 3.76 8.01 19.64
CA GLU A 110 3.07 7.57 18.44
C GLU A 110 2.41 6.22 18.70
N ILE A 111 1.10 6.12 18.46
CA ILE A 111 0.31 4.94 18.78
C ILE A 111 0.10 4.10 17.54
N LYS A 112 0.33 2.79 17.65
CA LYS A 112 0.07 1.83 16.56
C LYS A 112 -0.80 0.68 17.04
N ASN A 113 -2.00 0.62 16.47
CA ASN A 113 -2.96 -0.47 16.64
C ASN A 113 -2.89 -1.39 15.42
N LEU A 114 -2.02 -2.41 15.49
CA LEU A 114 -1.71 -3.28 14.35
C LEU A 114 -2.70 -4.45 14.21
N SER A 115 -2.59 -5.19 13.10
CA SER A 115 -3.18 -6.52 13.00
C SER A 115 -2.56 -7.45 14.06
N GLU A 116 -3.29 -8.50 14.44
CA GLU A 116 -2.86 -9.45 15.46
C GLU A 116 -1.50 -10.09 15.13
N THR A 117 -1.31 -10.55 13.89
CA THR A 117 -0.03 -11.10 13.42
C THR A 117 1.12 -10.10 13.55
N ASN A 118 0.93 -8.85 13.12
CA ASN A 118 1.98 -7.83 13.18
C ASN A 118 2.28 -7.39 14.62
N HIS A 119 1.27 -7.35 15.49
CA HIS A 119 1.46 -7.05 16.92
C HIS A 119 2.30 -8.14 17.60
N LEU A 120 1.99 -9.41 17.34
CA LEU A 120 2.76 -10.54 17.85
C LEU A 120 4.21 -10.53 17.33
N GLU A 121 4.43 -10.16 16.05
CA GLU A 121 5.79 -9.96 15.50
C GLU A 121 6.55 -8.85 16.26
N VAL A 122 5.88 -7.75 16.62
CA VAL A 122 6.49 -6.68 17.44
C VAL A 122 6.87 -7.19 18.83
N LEU A 123 6.01 -7.98 19.48
CA LEU A 123 6.33 -8.56 20.79
C LEU A 123 7.55 -9.48 20.71
N GLN A 124 7.63 -10.30 19.65
CA GLN A 124 8.72 -11.24 19.45
C GLN A 124 10.03 -10.57 19.03
N LEU A 125 9.99 -9.68 18.04
CA LEU A 125 11.19 -9.13 17.37
C LEU A 125 11.56 -7.73 17.86
N ARG A 126 10.69 -7.04 18.59
CA ARG A 126 10.93 -5.70 19.15
C ARG A 126 11.40 -4.73 18.05
N GLU A 127 12.57 -4.12 18.19
CA GLU A 127 13.16 -3.16 17.24
C GLU A 127 13.55 -3.81 15.90
N HIS A 128 13.64 -5.13 15.83
CA HIS A 128 13.88 -5.85 14.59
C HIS A 128 12.61 -6.12 13.77
N SER A 129 11.43 -5.90 14.36
CA SER A 129 10.14 -6.05 13.67
C SER A 129 10.00 -5.11 12.49
N LYS A 130 9.23 -5.52 11.48
CA LYS A 130 8.98 -4.67 10.30
C LYS A 130 8.23 -3.41 10.69
N ALA A 131 7.28 -3.52 11.61
CA ALA A 131 6.49 -2.39 12.08
C ALA A 131 7.35 -1.32 12.77
N PHE A 132 8.24 -1.69 13.69
CA PHE A 132 9.15 -0.71 14.30
C PHE A 132 10.03 -0.03 13.25
N LYS A 133 10.63 -0.81 12.35
CA LYS A 133 11.50 -0.29 11.31
C LYS A 133 10.81 0.72 10.38
N LEU A 134 9.52 0.53 10.13
CA LEU A 134 8.70 1.45 9.33
C LEU A 134 8.28 2.68 10.14
N TYR A 135 7.72 2.49 11.33
CA TYR A 135 7.10 3.60 12.07
C TYR A 135 8.10 4.48 12.83
N ARG A 136 9.35 4.06 13.02
CA ARG A 136 10.40 4.92 13.61
C ARG A 136 10.62 6.20 12.79
N TRP A 137 10.43 6.16 11.47
CA TRP A 137 10.53 7.32 10.59
C TRP A 137 9.53 8.42 10.96
N GLN A 138 8.30 8.02 11.30
CA GLN A 138 7.25 8.94 11.73
C GLN A 138 7.62 9.61 13.06
N VAL A 139 8.18 8.86 14.01
CA VAL A 139 8.62 9.41 15.31
C VAL A 139 9.81 10.33 15.16
N MET A 140 10.80 9.99 14.33
CA MET A 140 11.93 10.90 14.05
C MET A 140 11.46 12.21 13.43
N HIS A 141 10.50 12.17 12.49
CA HIS A 141 9.89 13.40 11.95
C HIS A 141 9.16 14.21 13.03
N GLN A 142 8.38 13.55 13.88
CA GLN A 142 7.72 14.21 15.02
C GLN A 142 8.73 14.89 15.97
N MET A 143 9.88 14.25 16.21
CA MET A 143 10.98 14.82 17.00
C MET A 143 11.59 16.04 16.31
N ILE A 144 11.71 16.08 14.97
CA ILE A 144 12.15 17.26 14.22
C ILE A 144 11.19 18.44 14.45
N VAL A 145 9.89 18.17 14.53
CA VAL A 145 8.87 19.20 14.80
C VAL A 145 8.94 19.65 16.26
N SER A 146 8.94 18.72 17.22
CA SER A 146 8.85 19.03 18.65
C SER A 146 10.16 19.53 19.26
N GLY A 147 11.30 19.15 18.68
CA GLY A 147 12.65 19.39 19.20
C GLY A 147 13.07 18.41 20.30
N ALA A 148 12.33 17.31 20.50
CA ALA A 148 12.66 16.31 21.51
C ALA A 148 13.85 15.43 21.09
N ARG A 149 14.60 14.94 22.08
CA ARG A 149 15.73 14.02 21.88
C ARG A 149 15.35 12.55 21.92
N ARG A 150 14.09 12.26 22.26
CA ARG A 150 13.53 10.93 22.36
C ARG A 150 12.06 10.96 21.96
N GLY A 151 11.58 9.86 21.39
CA GLY A 151 10.17 9.59 21.15
C GLY A 151 9.84 8.13 21.44
N TYR A 152 8.55 7.81 21.44
CA TYR A 152 8.03 6.51 21.85
C TYR A 152 7.07 5.97 20.78
N LEU A 153 7.29 4.72 20.37
CA LEU A 153 6.33 3.93 19.60
C LEU A 153 5.56 3.03 20.57
N TRP A 154 4.29 3.34 20.74
CA TRP A 154 3.38 2.59 21.60
C TRP A 154 2.51 1.64 20.77
N PHE A 155 2.92 0.38 20.70
CA PHE A 155 2.15 -0.68 20.06
C PHE A 155 1.13 -1.22 21.06
N TRP A 156 -0.14 -0.91 20.82
CA TRP A 156 -1.23 -1.28 21.72
C TRP A 156 -2.18 -2.28 21.06
N SER A 157 -2.67 -3.22 21.86
CA SER A 157 -3.65 -4.22 21.45
C SER A 157 -4.69 -4.40 22.55
N PRO A 158 -5.99 -4.52 22.20
CA PRO A 158 -7.02 -4.84 23.18
C PRO A 158 -6.98 -6.31 23.65
N LYS A 159 -6.22 -7.18 22.97
CA LYS A 159 -6.15 -8.62 23.24
C LYS A 159 -4.83 -9.09 23.84
N HIS A 160 -3.76 -8.37 23.53
CA HIS A 160 -2.37 -8.78 23.78
C HIS A 160 -1.68 -7.70 24.61
N GLU A 161 -0.59 -8.08 25.28
CA GLU A 161 0.22 -7.13 26.04
C GLU A 161 0.74 -5.98 25.15
N PRO A 162 0.79 -4.73 25.66
CA PRO A 162 1.27 -3.61 24.89
C PRO A 162 2.80 -3.47 24.96
N CYS A 163 3.40 -2.97 23.88
CA CYS A 163 4.84 -2.83 23.72
C CYS A 163 5.23 -1.37 23.45
N CYS A 164 6.04 -0.79 24.33
CA CYS A 164 6.66 0.52 24.10
C CYS A 164 8.09 0.30 23.61
N LEU A 165 8.42 0.86 22.45
CA LEU A 165 9.77 0.91 21.90
C LEU A 165 10.22 2.36 21.80
N ILE A 166 11.50 2.61 22.06
CA ILE A 166 12.07 3.95 22.11
C ILE A 166 12.74 4.27 20.78
N VAL A 167 12.59 5.52 20.34
CA VAL A 167 13.33 6.08 19.21
C VAL A 167 14.16 7.24 19.74
N ASP A 168 15.49 7.08 19.75
CA ASP A 168 16.41 8.13 20.17
C ASP A 168 16.82 9.01 18.97
N TRP A 169 17.19 10.26 19.28
CA TRP A 169 17.63 11.21 18.28
C TRP A 169 18.97 10.81 17.68
N ASP A 170 19.01 10.69 16.36
CA ASP A 170 20.22 10.50 15.58
C ASP A 170 20.46 11.76 14.73
N ASP A 171 21.49 12.53 15.08
CA ASP A 171 21.82 13.78 14.41
C ASP A 171 22.11 13.62 12.92
N LEU A 172 22.74 12.52 12.50
CA LEU A 172 23.04 12.26 11.09
C LEU A 172 21.76 11.91 10.33
N LEU A 173 20.95 11.03 10.91
CA LEU A 173 19.71 10.58 10.27
C LEU A 173 18.68 11.69 10.18
N VAL A 174 18.52 12.51 11.22
CA VAL A 174 17.64 13.67 11.21
C VAL A 174 18.05 14.67 10.14
N ARG A 175 19.35 14.97 10.00
CA ARG A 175 19.83 15.86 8.92
C ARG A 175 19.46 15.32 7.55
N ARG A 176 19.59 14.01 7.34
CA ARG A 176 19.20 13.35 6.08
C ARG A 176 17.69 13.46 5.84
N ILE A 177 16.86 13.27 6.87
CA ILE A 177 15.40 13.41 6.76
C ILE A 177 15.03 14.84 6.34
N ILE A 178 15.57 15.85 7.05
CA ILE A 178 15.27 17.27 6.75
C ILE A 178 15.66 17.61 5.31
N GLN A 179 16.87 17.23 4.88
CA GLN A 179 17.34 17.49 3.52
C GLN A 179 16.47 16.80 2.46
N ALA A 180 16.11 15.53 2.66
CA ALA A 180 15.28 14.78 1.73
C ALA A 180 13.86 15.39 1.63
N GLU A 181 13.27 15.75 2.76
CA GLU A 181 11.95 16.42 2.80
C GLU A 181 11.99 17.81 2.19
N GLU A 182 13.06 18.58 2.35
CA GLU A 182 13.24 19.90 1.73
C GLU A 182 13.32 19.80 0.20
N ILE A 183 14.15 18.88 -0.32
CA ILE A 183 14.27 18.62 -1.76
C ILE A 183 12.91 18.19 -2.33
N PHE A 184 12.26 17.22 -1.68
CA PHE A 184 10.97 16.71 -2.11
C PHE A 184 9.87 17.77 -2.05
N TRP A 185 9.84 18.58 -0.99
CA TRP A 185 8.88 19.67 -0.88
C TRP A 185 9.11 20.73 -1.97
N GLY A 186 10.36 21.02 -2.35
CA GLY A 186 10.67 21.87 -3.50
C GLY A 186 10.08 21.36 -4.82
N LEU A 187 10.09 20.04 -5.04
CA LEU A 187 9.44 19.39 -6.20
C LEU A 187 7.92 19.56 -6.18
N VAL A 188 7.29 19.38 -5.02
CA VAL A 188 5.85 19.64 -4.83
C VAL A 188 5.50 21.09 -5.13
N MET A 189 6.29 22.05 -4.61
CA MET A 189 6.05 23.48 -4.79
C MET A 189 6.09 23.91 -6.26
N ARG A 190 7.04 23.36 -7.03
CA ARG A 190 7.22 23.63 -8.46
C ARG A 190 6.29 22.82 -9.38
N GLY A 191 5.63 21.80 -8.85
CA GLY A 191 4.86 20.86 -9.67
C GLY A 191 5.72 20.03 -10.62
N VAL A 192 6.95 19.70 -10.20
CA VAL A 192 7.87 18.80 -10.94
C VAL A 192 7.86 17.43 -10.25
N PRO A 193 7.57 16.32 -10.96
CA PRO A 193 7.54 15.00 -10.34
C PRO A 193 8.95 14.52 -9.94
N PRO A 194 9.08 13.71 -8.88
CA PRO A 194 10.30 12.93 -8.63
C PRO A 194 10.44 11.80 -9.67
N GLU A 195 11.62 11.19 -9.72
CA GLU A 195 11.90 10.04 -10.56
C GLU A 195 10.97 8.85 -10.22
N ALA A 196 10.42 8.18 -11.25
CA ALA A 196 9.59 7.00 -11.07
C ALA A 196 10.44 5.76 -10.73
N ASP A 197 9.97 4.93 -9.80
CA ASP A 197 10.58 3.64 -9.47
C ASP A 197 10.15 2.58 -10.52
N PRO A 198 11.08 2.04 -11.35
CA PRO A 198 10.73 1.09 -12.41
C PRO A 198 10.10 -0.22 -11.93
N LYS A 199 10.25 -0.58 -10.65
CA LYS A 199 9.69 -1.82 -10.08
C LYS A 199 8.31 -1.63 -9.44
N ARG A 200 7.97 -0.39 -9.07
CA ARG A 200 6.78 -0.10 -8.25
C ARG A 200 5.80 0.85 -8.94
N ASP A 201 6.31 1.80 -9.71
CA ASP A 201 5.48 2.79 -10.39
C ASP A 201 5.05 2.34 -11.79
N VAL A 202 3.91 2.87 -12.23
CA VAL A 202 3.48 2.79 -13.63
C VAL A 202 4.42 3.64 -14.48
N ILE A 203 4.80 3.11 -15.65
CA ILE A 203 5.63 3.85 -16.60
C ILE A 203 5.01 5.23 -16.91
N PRO A 204 5.77 6.33 -16.74
CA PRO A 204 5.34 7.66 -17.16
C PRO A 204 5.02 7.70 -18.66
N LEU A 205 3.96 8.42 -19.03
CA LEU A 205 3.44 8.43 -20.40
C LEU A 205 4.43 9.01 -21.42
N ASP A 206 5.25 9.98 -20.99
CA ASP A 206 6.33 10.59 -21.75
C ASP A 206 7.51 9.64 -22.02
N ARG A 207 7.66 8.59 -21.20
CA ARG A 207 8.65 7.51 -21.38
C ARG A 207 8.10 6.31 -22.16
N LEU A 208 6.79 6.24 -22.36
CA LEU A 208 6.15 5.18 -23.11
C LEU A 208 6.17 5.52 -24.61
N ASP A 209 6.66 4.59 -25.44
CA ASP A 209 6.49 4.70 -26.90
C ASP A 209 5.02 4.51 -27.26
N LEU A 210 4.27 5.62 -27.22
CA LEU A 210 2.86 5.65 -27.52
C LEU A 210 2.55 5.30 -28.97
N ALA A 211 3.46 5.60 -29.89
CA ALA A 211 3.28 5.29 -31.31
C ALA A 211 3.30 3.77 -31.53
N ALA A 212 4.20 3.04 -30.86
CA ALA A 212 4.22 1.59 -30.88
C ALA A 212 3.10 0.95 -30.02
N TRP A 213 2.77 1.54 -28.87
CA TRP A 213 1.79 0.99 -27.94
C TRP A 213 0.35 1.06 -28.47
N ARG A 214 -0.06 2.21 -29.04
CA ARG A 214 -1.44 2.46 -29.47
C ARG A 214 -2.01 1.40 -30.43
N PRO A 215 -1.34 0.99 -31.54
CA PRO A 215 -1.89 -0.03 -32.42
C PRO A 215 -2.06 -1.39 -31.74
N LEU A 216 -1.12 -1.79 -30.87
CA LEU A 216 -1.20 -3.05 -30.11
C LEU A 216 -2.34 -3.03 -29.10
N ALA A 217 -2.49 -1.92 -28.36
CA ALA A 217 -3.58 -1.74 -27.40
C ALA A 217 -4.95 -1.78 -28.10
N ASN A 218 -5.10 -1.10 -29.24
CA ASN A 218 -6.33 -1.11 -30.03
C ASN A 218 -6.69 -2.53 -30.50
N ALA A 219 -5.73 -3.25 -31.09
CA ALA A 219 -5.93 -4.62 -31.53
C ALA A 219 -6.31 -5.56 -30.37
N ARG A 220 -5.64 -5.41 -29.21
CA ARG A 220 -5.93 -6.22 -28.03
C ARG A 220 -7.33 -5.95 -27.47
N ARG A 221 -7.76 -4.68 -27.38
CA ARG A 221 -9.14 -4.32 -26.95
C ARG A 221 -10.18 -4.93 -27.88
N ALA A 222 -10.00 -4.83 -29.19
CA ALA A 222 -10.93 -5.42 -30.16
C ALA A 222 -11.06 -6.95 -30.02
N LYS A 223 -9.93 -7.65 -29.79
CA LYS A 223 -9.96 -9.10 -29.52
C LYS A 223 -10.63 -9.43 -28.20
N GLU A 224 -10.42 -8.63 -27.15
CA GLU A 224 -11.07 -8.85 -25.85
C GLU A 224 -12.60 -8.72 -25.95
N SER A 225 -13.11 -7.72 -26.67
CA SER A 225 -14.55 -7.59 -26.92
C SER A 225 -15.12 -8.83 -27.61
N LYS A 226 -14.41 -9.38 -28.61
CA LYS A 226 -14.87 -10.59 -29.31
C LYS A 226 -14.80 -11.84 -28.43
N ILE A 227 -13.77 -11.97 -27.59
CA ILE A 227 -13.66 -13.06 -26.62
C ILE A 227 -14.84 -13.02 -25.63
N ALA A 228 -15.18 -11.83 -25.13
CA ALA A 228 -16.30 -11.66 -24.19
C ALA A 228 -17.63 -12.09 -24.84
N GLU A 229 -17.90 -11.66 -26.08
CA GLU A 229 -19.08 -12.05 -26.86
C GLU A 229 -19.16 -13.57 -27.05
N LEU A 230 -18.07 -14.20 -27.53
CA LEU A 230 -18.03 -15.64 -27.77
C LEU A 230 -18.14 -16.45 -26.48
N LYS A 231 -17.56 -15.99 -25.36
CA LYS A 231 -17.75 -16.62 -24.04
C LYS A 231 -19.20 -16.57 -23.58
N ALA A 232 -19.92 -15.47 -23.86
CA ALA A 232 -21.34 -15.39 -23.54
C ALA A 232 -22.15 -16.39 -24.35
N GLN A 233 -21.91 -16.50 -25.66
CA GLN A 233 -22.55 -17.49 -26.52
C GLN A 233 -22.22 -18.92 -26.10
N LEU A 234 -20.95 -19.21 -25.82
CA LEU A 234 -20.51 -20.52 -25.36
C LEU A 234 -21.19 -20.90 -24.04
N LYS A 235 -21.36 -19.96 -23.11
CA LYS A 235 -22.07 -20.20 -21.85
C LYS A 235 -23.52 -20.62 -22.08
N VAL A 236 -24.21 -19.99 -23.03
CA VAL A 236 -25.59 -20.35 -23.41
C VAL A 236 -25.63 -21.74 -24.03
N LEU A 237 -24.83 -21.99 -25.08
CA LEU A 237 -24.79 -23.29 -25.76
C LEU A 237 -24.37 -24.44 -24.83
N THR A 238 -23.42 -24.20 -23.92
CA THR A 238 -22.99 -25.20 -22.93
C THR A 238 -24.12 -25.54 -21.96
N LYS A 239 -24.98 -24.57 -21.62
CA LYS A 239 -26.16 -24.83 -20.79
C LYS A 239 -27.20 -25.63 -21.57
N GLU A 240 -27.53 -25.20 -22.78
CA GLU A 240 -28.48 -25.91 -23.66
C GLU A 240 -28.05 -27.35 -23.93
N ALA A 241 -26.76 -27.58 -24.18
CA ALA A 241 -26.22 -28.94 -24.35
C ALA A 241 -26.40 -29.80 -23.09
N LYS A 242 -26.18 -29.24 -21.89
CA LYS A 242 -26.42 -29.96 -20.62
C LYS A 242 -27.89 -30.25 -20.38
N ASP A 243 -28.77 -29.31 -20.74
CA ASP A 243 -30.21 -29.50 -20.62
C ASP A 243 -30.66 -30.65 -21.55
N LEU A 244 -30.14 -30.72 -22.79
CA LEU A 244 -30.36 -31.86 -23.70
C LEU A 244 -29.77 -33.18 -23.17
N GLU A 245 -28.56 -33.17 -22.60
CA GLU A 245 -27.98 -34.35 -21.97
C GLU A 245 -28.86 -34.90 -20.83
N ALA A 246 -29.47 -34.01 -20.04
CA ALA A 246 -30.40 -34.39 -18.97
C ALA A 246 -31.70 -35.02 -19.51
N GLU A 247 -32.13 -34.69 -20.73
CA GLU A 247 -33.24 -35.35 -21.42
C GLU A 247 -32.82 -36.70 -22.04
N ILE A 248 -31.59 -36.82 -22.52
CA ILE A 248 -31.06 -38.06 -23.13
C ILE A 248 -30.79 -39.12 -22.06
N LEU A 249 -30.23 -38.73 -20.90
CA LEU A 249 -29.80 -39.66 -19.86
C LEU A 249 -30.90 -40.65 -19.39
N PRO A 250 -32.15 -40.23 -19.14
CA PRO A 250 -33.25 -41.13 -18.80
C PRO A 250 -33.58 -42.16 -19.89
N LEU A 251 -33.30 -41.86 -21.17
CA LEU A 251 -33.60 -42.76 -22.30
C LEU A 251 -32.68 -43.99 -22.34
N LEU A 252 -31.59 -44.00 -21.56
CA LEU A 252 -30.71 -45.16 -21.43
C LEU A 252 -31.40 -46.34 -20.72
N GLY A 253 -32.41 -46.09 -19.88
CA GLY A 253 -33.07 -47.13 -19.08
C GLY A 253 -32.08 -47.89 -18.19
N GLU A 254 -32.02 -49.22 -18.35
CA GLU A 254 -31.09 -50.08 -17.60
C GLU A 254 -29.67 -50.11 -18.21
N PHE A 255 -29.50 -49.60 -19.42
CA PHE A 255 -28.21 -49.61 -20.10
C PHE A 255 -27.31 -48.47 -19.60
N ARG A 256 -25.99 -48.67 -19.68
CA ARG A 256 -24.99 -47.66 -19.32
C ARG A 256 -24.40 -46.93 -20.52
N ARG A 257 -24.74 -47.35 -21.75
CA ARG A 257 -24.17 -46.83 -22.99
C ARG A 257 -25.22 -46.77 -24.08
N ALA A 258 -25.22 -45.69 -24.86
CA ALA A 258 -26.01 -45.54 -26.08
C ALA A 258 -25.16 -44.87 -27.15
N ASP A 259 -25.33 -45.26 -28.42
CA ASP A 259 -24.64 -44.69 -29.58
C ASP A 259 -25.62 -44.66 -30.76
N ALA A 260 -26.17 -43.49 -31.04
CA ALA A 260 -27.17 -43.31 -32.09
C ALA A 260 -27.11 -41.89 -32.64
N LEU A 261 -27.35 -41.74 -33.95
CA LEU A 261 -27.45 -40.44 -34.63
C LEU A 261 -26.25 -39.49 -34.37
N GLY A 262 -25.06 -40.05 -34.16
CA GLY A 262 -23.84 -39.29 -33.88
C GLY A 262 -23.67 -38.83 -32.43
N VAL A 263 -24.56 -39.25 -31.51
CA VAL A 263 -24.46 -38.97 -30.08
C VAL A 263 -24.16 -40.27 -29.32
N LYS A 264 -23.01 -40.29 -28.64
CA LYS A 264 -22.58 -41.40 -27.79
C LYS A 264 -22.58 -40.99 -26.33
N VAL A 265 -23.36 -41.68 -25.51
CA VAL A 265 -23.45 -41.47 -24.06
C VAL A 265 -22.87 -42.69 -23.35
N THR A 266 -22.07 -42.47 -22.30
CA THR A 266 -21.55 -43.53 -21.42
C THR A 266 -21.64 -43.07 -19.97
N SER A 267 -22.45 -43.76 -19.18
CA SER A 267 -22.57 -43.58 -17.73
C SER A 267 -21.64 -44.57 -17.02
N TYR A 268 -20.78 -44.07 -16.14
CA TYR A 268 -19.90 -44.88 -15.30
C TYR A 268 -19.79 -44.25 -13.91
N GLU A 269 -19.54 -45.07 -12.90
CA GLU A 269 -19.26 -44.58 -11.55
C GLU A 269 -17.81 -44.07 -11.48
N VAL A 270 -17.65 -42.94 -10.82
CA VAL A 270 -16.34 -42.32 -10.59
C VAL A 270 -16.14 -42.20 -9.09
N ALA A 271 -14.97 -42.61 -8.61
CA ALA A 271 -14.59 -42.32 -7.23
C ALA A 271 -14.62 -40.80 -7.00
N GLY A 272 -15.11 -40.39 -5.83
CA GLY A 272 -15.18 -38.98 -5.45
C GLY A 272 -13.80 -38.33 -5.36
N THR A 273 -13.78 -37.00 -5.36
CA THR A 273 -12.54 -36.22 -5.17
C THR A 273 -11.96 -36.50 -3.78
N VAL A 274 -10.66 -36.77 -3.73
CA VAL A 274 -9.93 -36.91 -2.47
C VAL A 274 -9.72 -35.53 -1.85
N ASP A 275 -10.11 -35.35 -0.59
CA ASP A 275 -9.79 -34.15 0.19
C ASP A 275 -8.34 -34.23 0.70
N TRP A 276 -7.41 -33.78 -0.14
CA TRP A 276 -5.98 -33.76 0.20
C TRP A 276 -5.67 -32.90 1.42
N LYS A 277 -6.51 -31.93 1.76
CA LYS A 277 -6.32 -31.11 2.96
C LYS A 277 -6.66 -31.91 4.22
N GLY A 278 -7.78 -32.64 4.21
CA GLY A 278 -8.16 -33.56 5.28
C GLY A 278 -7.11 -34.66 5.47
N VAL A 279 -6.66 -35.27 4.37
CA VAL A 279 -5.59 -36.29 4.39
C VAL A 279 -4.29 -35.73 4.99
N ALA A 280 -3.90 -34.51 4.62
CA ALA A 280 -2.71 -33.87 5.18
C ALA A 280 -2.87 -33.61 6.69
N GLN A 281 -4.03 -33.13 7.15
CA GLN A 281 -4.31 -32.85 8.56
C GLN A 281 -4.26 -34.11 9.44
N GLU A 282 -4.67 -35.27 8.92
CA GLU A 282 -4.60 -36.56 9.63
C GLU A 282 -3.18 -37.13 9.68
N LEU A 283 -2.36 -36.91 8.63
CA LEU A 283 -1.01 -37.46 8.54
C LEU A 283 0.03 -36.63 9.30
N GLU A 284 -0.02 -35.30 9.21
CA GLU A 284 0.83 -34.38 9.98
C GLU A 284 0.14 -33.03 10.20
N ALA A 285 0.19 -32.48 11.42
CA ALA A 285 -0.46 -31.21 11.76
C ALA A 285 0.09 -30.00 10.99
N VAL A 286 1.36 -30.05 10.55
CA VAL A 286 2.04 -28.99 9.79
C VAL A 286 3.06 -29.64 8.86
N ILE A 287 2.96 -29.39 7.55
CA ILE A 287 3.96 -29.82 6.56
C ILE A 287 5.20 -28.91 6.67
N PRO A 288 6.40 -29.46 6.90
CA PRO A 288 7.62 -28.65 7.01
C PRO A 288 7.92 -27.84 5.73
N PRO A 289 8.34 -26.57 5.83
CA PRO A 289 8.64 -25.73 4.67
C PRO A 289 9.74 -26.27 3.74
N ASP A 290 10.68 -27.06 4.27
CA ASP A 290 11.74 -27.71 3.49
C ASP A 290 11.19 -28.85 2.60
N VAL A 291 10.12 -29.52 3.02
CA VAL A 291 9.41 -30.49 2.19
C VAL A 291 8.73 -29.76 1.03
N ILE A 292 8.03 -28.66 1.31
CA ILE A 292 7.40 -27.84 0.26
C ILE A 292 8.47 -27.36 -0.74
N ALA A 293 9.59 -26.82 -0.26
CA ALA A 293 10.67 -26.34 -1.11
C ALA A 293 11.28 -27.42 -2.00
N ARG A 294 11.47 -28.66 -1.48
CA ARG A 294 11.97 -29.81 -2.27
C ARG A 294 11.04 -30.21 -3.40
N HIS A 295 9.73 -29.95 -3.25
CA HIS A 295 8.71 -30.28 -4.23
C HIS A 295 8.21 -29.05 -5.00
N GLN A 296 8.80 -27.88 -4.77
CA GLN A 296 8.50 -26.66 -5.49
C GLN A 296 9.38 -26.59 -6.75
N THR A 297 8.74 -26.55 -7.92
CA THR A 297 9.46 -26.33 -9.18
C THR A 297 9.96 -24.89 -9.27
N GLY A 298 10.92 -24.64 -10.17
CA GLY A 298 11.52 -23.32 -10.35
C GLY A 298 10.48 -22.22 -10.57
N SER A 299 10.75 -21.02 -10.03
CA SER A 299 9.87 -19.87 -10.21
C SER A 299 9.89 -19.37 -11.65
N SER A 300 8.75 -18.89 -12.13
CA SER A 300 8.60 -18.25 -13.44
C SER A 300 7.94 -16.88 -13.28
N MET A 301 8.21 -15.98 -14.22
CA MET A 301 7.50 -14.70 -14.29
C MET A 301 6.12 -14.91 -14.91
N ALA A 302 5.07 -14.67 -14.13
CA ALA A 302 3.71 -14.61 -14.65
C ALA A 302 3.40 -13.20 -15.17
N THR A 303 2.78 -13.11 -16.35
CA THR A 303 2.27 -11.83 -16.89
C THR A 303 0.75 -11.83 -16.80
N ARG A 304 0.18 -10.77 -16.21
CA ARG A 304 -1.26 -10.51 -16.22
C ARG A 304 -1.55 -9.30 -17.11
N VAL A 305 -2.45 -9.47 -18.07
CA VAL A 305 -2.93 -8.39 -18.92
C VAL A 305 -4.40 -8.11 -18.59
N SER A 306 -4.68 -6.91 -18.11
CA SER A 306 -6.04 -6.41 -17.86
C SER A 306 -6.42 -5.45 -18.98
N VAL A 307 -7.61 -5.61 -19.55
CA VAL A 307 -8.05 -4.86 -20.73
C VAL A 307 -9.43 -4.28 -20.46
N ASP A 308 -9.55 -2.95 -20.54
CA ASP A 308 -10.86 -2.30 -20.62
C ASP A 308 -11.33 -2.30 -22.07
N ALA A 309 -12.22 -3.23 -22.39
CA ALA A 309 -12.80 -3.37 -23.73
C ALA A 309 -13.71 -2.20 -24.13
N SER A 310 -14.15 -1.40 -23.16
CA SER A 310 -15.04 -0.25 -23.36
C SER A 310 -14.32 1.10 -23.48
N TYR A 311 -12.99 1.10 -23.31
CA TYR A 311 -12.19 2.32 -23.38
C TYR A 311 -12.33 3.04 -24.72
N ASP A 312 -12.75 4.31 -24.65
CA ASP A 312 -12.90 5.21 -25.78
C ASP A 312 -11.95 6.40 -25.62
N GLU A 313 -10.91 6.43 -26.45
CA GLU A 313 -9.88 7.46 -26.43
C GLU A 313 -10.44 8.86 -26.71
N SER A 314 -11.51 8.98 -27.49
CA SER A 314 -12.14 10.28 -27.80
C SER A 314 -12.84 10.91 -26.58
N LYS A 315 -13.17 10.10 -25.58
CA LYS A 315 -13.81 10.51 -24.33
C LYS A 315 -12.85 10.52 -23.15
N ALA A 316 -11.59 10.12 -23.36
CA ALA A 316 -10.59 10.12 -22.32
C ALA A 316 -10.31 11.55 -21.87
N LYS A 317 -10.45 11.80 -20.57
CA LYS A 317 -10.05 13.09 -19.99
C LYS A 317 -8.53 13.19 -20.03
N PRO A 318 -7.96 14.39 -20.31
CA PRO A 318 -6.53 14.59 -20.18
C PRO A 318 -6.11 14.34 -18.73
N GLU A 319 -4.85 13.95 -18.53
CA GLU A 319 -4.30 13.81 -17.19
C GLU A 319 -4.44 15.14 -16.42
N PRO A 320 -4.88 15.11 -15.16
CA PRO A 320 -5.02 16.32 -14.37
C PRO A 320 -3.66 16.97 -14.19
N LEU A 321 -3.61 18.29 -14.37
CA LEU A 321 -2.39 19.06 -14.21
C LEU A 321 -2.04 19.22 -12.72
N PRO A 322 -0.74 19.19 -12.36
CA PRO A 322 -0.32 19.43 -10.98
C PRO A 322 -0.68 20.85 -10.53
N ARG A 323 -1.13 20.98 -9.27
CA ARG A 323 -1.28 22.28 -8.61
C ARG A 323 0.10 22.88 -8.34
N ILE A 324 0.52 23.85 -9.15
CA ILE A 324 1.76 24.61 -8.94
C ILE A 324 1.53 25.65 -7.83
N ARG A 325 2.38 25.63 -6.80
CA ARG A 325 2.27 26.54 -5.64
C ARG A 325 3.22 27.73 -5.76
N GLN A 326 4.36 27.53 -6.41
CA GLN A 326 5.34 28.56 -6.70
C GLN A 326 5.76 28.46 -8.16
N LYS A 327 5.60 29.56 -8.91
CA LYS A 327 6.13 29.63 -10.28
C LYS A 327 7.65 29.65 -10.21
N VAL A 328 8.29 28.90 -11.11
CA VAL A 328 9.72 29.01 -11.33
C VAL A 328 9.95 30.37 -11.99
N ASP A 329 10.30 31.39 -11.21
CA ASP A 329 10.99 32.55 -11.79
C ASP A 329 12.29 31.99 -12.37
N THR A 330 12.61 32.32 -13.61
CA THR A 330 13.82 31.88 -14.33
C THR A 330 15.05 31.99 -13.44
N ILE A 331 15.49 30.86 -12.87
CA ILE A 331 16.74 30.77 -12.12
C ILE A 331 17.84 30.67 -13.16
N ASN A 332 18.76 31.63 -13.15
CA ASN A 332 20.01 31.59 -13.91
C ASN A 332 20.69 30.24 -13.68
N GLU A 333 21.02 29.56 -14.77
CA GLU A 333 21.77 28.31 -14.79
C GLU A 333 23.13 28.47 -14.12
N THR A 334 23.25 27.96 -12.89
CA THR A 334 24.46 27.28 -12.43
C THR A 334 24.02 26.06 -11.64
N VAL A 335 23.63 25.02 -12.37
CA VAL A 335 23.51 23.67 -11.80
C VAL A 335 24.93 23.15 -11.68
N GLU A 336 25.52 23.21 -10.48
CA GLU A 336 26.62 22.30 -10.16
C GLU A 336 26.04 20.89 -10.12
N GLU A 337 26.55 20.01 -10.98
CA GLU A 337 26.18 18.61 -11.03
C GLU A 337 26.34 17.96 -9.65
N PRO A 338 25.34 17.24 -9.13
CA PRO A 338 25.53 16.42 -7.94
C PRO A 338 26.53 15.32 -8.28
N SER A 339 27.70 15.36 -7.66
CA SER A 339 28.75 14.36 -7.84
C SER A 339 28.18 12.97 -7.64
N GLN A 340 28.28 12.14 -8.67
CA GLN A 340 27.98 10.72 -8.61
C GLN A 340 28.82 10.05 -7.51
N PHE A 341 28.18 9.67 -6.41
CA PHE A 341 28.71 8.65 -5.52
C PHE A 341 27.69 7.53 -5.37
N PHE A 342 27.70 6.64 -6.38
CA PHE A 342 27.23 5.27 -6.21
C PHE A 342 28.20 4.56 -5.28
N GLY A 343 27.86 4.50 -3.99
CA GLY A 343 28.48 3.61 -3.02
C GLY A 343 27.59 2.40 -2.80
N THR A 344 27.75 1.37 -3.63
CA THR A 344 27.34 0.00 -3.30
C THR A 344 27.93 -0.41 -1.96
N PHE A 345 27.09 -0.83 -1.00
CA PHE A 345 27.55 -1.72 0.06
C PHE A 345 26.53 -2.83 0.30
N TRP A 346 26.91 -4.00 -0.21
CA TRP A 346 26.60 -5.29 0.37
C TRP A 346 27.38 -5.44 1.68
N PHE A 347 26.69 -5.74 2.78
CA PHE A 347 26.79 -6.97 3.59
C PHE A 347 25.76 -6.92 4.71
#